data_AF-A0A484M3R0-F1
#
_entry.id   AF-A0A484M3R0-F1
#
_cell.length_a   1.000
_cell.length_b   1.000
_cell.length_c   1.000
_cell.angle_alpha   90.00
_cell.angle_beta   90.00
_cell.angle_gamma   90.00
#
_symmetry.space_group_name_H-M   'P 1'
#
loop_
_entity.id
_entity.type
_entity.pdbx_description
1 polymer ?
#
loop_
_entity_poly.entity_id
_entity_poly.type
_entity_poly.pdbx_seq_one_letter_code
_entity_poly.pdbx_strand_id
1 'polypeptide(L)'
;MENQNYTIVTSQCKGPHYDGKICCGAFKELACKNRDALNADNNNCATVLFNYLHLYGKYPAGLFGNLCKEDKNGLDCKQVDEKEAAAAAAKSGASDTTPGTKSTAAVLLVAAASFLAIIISSR
;
A
#
# COMPACT_ATOMS: atom_id res chain seq x y z
N MET A 1 8.05 -13.80 -5.21
CA MET A 1 9.17 -12.96 -4.71
C MET A 1 10.18 -12.61 -5.79
N GLU A 2 10.45 -13.50 -6.75
CA GLU A 2 11.46 -13.30 -7.81
C GLU A 2 11.21 -12.05 -8.69
N ASN A 3 9.95 -11.77 -9.02
CA ASN A 3 9.55 -10.67 -9.91
C ASN A 3 9.15 -9.38 -9.17
N GLN A 4 9.62 -9.18 -7.93
CA GLN A 4 9.33 -7.97 -7.17
C GLN A 4 10.24 -6.80 -7.58
N ASN A 5 9.80 -5.56 -7.37
CA ASN A 5 10.63 -4.39 -7.65
C ASN A 5 11.63 -4.15 -6.50
N TYR A 6 12.80 -4.77 -6.58
CA TYR A 6 13.88 -4.61 -5.59
C TYR A 6 14.57 -3.24 -5.63
N THR A 7 14.38 -2.45 -6.70
CA THR A 7 15.00 -1.12 -6.80
C THR A 7 14.50 -0.15 -5.75
N ILE A 8 13.29 -0.37 -5.22
CA ILE A 8 12.74 0.39 -4.11
C ILE A 8 13.67 0.36 -2.88
N VAL A 9 14.35 -0.76 -2.63
CA VAL A 9 15.35 -0.90 -1.56
C VAL A 9 16.74 -0.52 -2.08
N THR A 10 17.16 -1.11 -3.19
CA THR A 10 18.56 -1.00 -3.65
C THR A 10 18.95 0.39 -4.14
N SER A 11 18.00 1.25 -4.52
CA SER A 11 18.28 2.65 -4.89
C SER A 11 18.48 3.56 -3.69
N GLN A 12 17.88 3.24 -2.53
CA GLN A 12 17.85 4.12 -1.36
C GLN A 12 18.79 3.64 -0.25
N CYS A 13 18.77 2.34 0.06
CA CYS A 13 19.59 1.78 1.13
C CYS A 13 21.00 1.46 0.61
N LYS A 14 21.96 2.35 0.87
CA LYS A 14 23.34 2.25 0.34
C LYS A 14 24.35 2.01 1.45
N GLY A 15 25.32 1.14 1.17
CA GLY A 15 26.48 0.91 2.02
C GLY A 15 27.62 1.88 1.71
N PRO A 16 28.70 1.86 2.50
CA PRO A 16 28.93 0.95 3.64
C PRO A 16 28.19 1.36 4.93
N HIS A 17 27.74 2.61 5.01
CA HIS A 17 26.98 3.13 6.16
C HIS A 17 25.48 3.11 5.86
N TYR A 18 24.83 2.02 6.24
CA TYR A 18 23.40 1.86 6.07
C TYR A 18 22.62 2.73 7.06
N ASP A 19 22.01 3.80 6.57
CA ASP A 19 21.12 4.64 7.37
C ASP A 19 19.84 3.88 7.73
N GLY A 20 19.57 3.71 9.03
CA GLY A 20 18.44 2.92 9.50
C GLY A 20 17.09 3.45 9.06
N LYS A 21 16.90 4.78 9.08
CA LYS A 21 15.61 5.38 8.70
C LYS A 21 15.33 5.18 7.22
N ILE A 22 16.32 5.44 6.36
CA ILE A 22 16.20 5.28 4.92
C ILE A 22 16.06 3.80 4.55
N CYS A 23 16.93 2.94 5.08
CA CYS A 23 16.92 1.51 4.77
C CYS A 23 15.64 0.81 5.24
N CYS A 24 15.18 1.09 6.46
CA CYS A 24 13.98 0.46 6.98
C CYS A 24 12.72 1.01 6.33
N GLY A 25 12.66 2.30 5.99
CA GLY A 25 11.55 2.86 5.20
C GLY A 25 11.43 2.17 3.84
N ALA A 26 12.54 2.09 3.09
CA ALA A 26 12.56 1.45 1.79
C ALA A 26 12.25 -0.06 1.86
N PHE A 27 12.80 -0.77 2.85
CA PHE A 27 12.51 -2.18 3.08
C PHE A 27 11.04 -2.43 3.43
N LYS A 28 10.43 -1.56 4.26
CA LYS A 28 9.00 -1.63 4.59
C LYS A 28 8.12 -1.49 3.36
N GLU A 29 8.43 -0.58 2.43
CA GLU A 29 7.65 -0.44 1.20
C GLU A 29 7.63 -1.72 0.36
N LEU A 30 8.73 -2.49 0.34
CA LEU A 30 8.78 -3.79 -0.34
C LEU A 30 8.09 -4.89 0.46
N ALA A 31 8.39 -4.99 1.75
CA ALA A 31 7.94 -6.07 2.63
C ALA A 31 6.43 -6.00 2.90
N CYS A 32 5.89 -4.81 3.18
CA CYS A 32 4.49 -4.64 3.54
C CYS A 32 3.53 -5.00 2.40
N LYS A 33 3.88 -4.67 1.15
CA LYS A 33 3.11 -5.09 -0.03
C LYS A 33 3.05 -6.60 -0.23
N ASN A 34 3.99 -7.32 0.40
CA ASN A 34 4.16 -8.76 0.29
C ASN A 34 3.92 -9.47 1.64
N ARG A 35 3.36 -8.79 2.64
CA ARG A 35 3.30 -9.24 4.04
C ARG A 35 2.68 -10.63 4.18
N ASP A 36 1.56 -10.88 3.53
CA ASP A 36 0.84 -12.16 3.67
C ASP A 36 1.68 -13.34 3.19
N ALA A 37 2.37 -13.17 2.06
CA ALA A 37 3.27 -14.20 1.56
C ALA A 37 4.53 -14.35 2.43
N LEU A 38 5.05 -13.26 2.99
CA LEU A 38 6.23 -13.29 3.86
C LEU A 38 5.96 -13.88 5.25
N ASN A 39 4.75 -13.72 5.77
CA ASN A 39 4.34 -14.19 7.10
C ASN A 39 3.69 -15.57 7.10
N ALA A 40 3.54 -16.21 5.94
CA ALA A 40 2.97 -17.56 5.85
C ALA A 40 4.02 -18.63 6.18
N ASP A 41 3.72 -19.48 7.17
CA ASP A 41 4.63 -20.51 7.70
C ASP A 41 4.98 -21.63 6.70
N ASN A 42 4.19 -21.78 5.63
CA ASN A 42 4.26 -22.91 4.70
C ASN A 42 4.93 -22.57 3.36
N ASN A 43 5.79 -21.56 3.31
CA ASN A 43 6.52 -21.20 2.10
C ASN A 43 7.95 -20.72 2.39
N ASN A 44 8.72 -20.45 1.32
CA ASN A 44 10.10 -19.95 1.40
C ASN A 44 10.21 -18.47 0.99
N CYS A 45 9.12 -17.71 0.99
CA CYS A 45 9.10 -16.34 0.47
C CYS A 45 10.09 -15.42 1.19
N ALA A 46 10.21 -15.52 2.52
CA ALA A 46 11.18 -14.74 3.29
C ALA A 46 12.62 -15.06 2.88
N THR A 47 12.95 -16.35 2.75
CA THR A 47 14.27 -16.81 2.28
C THR A 47 14.57 -16.27 0.87
N VAL A 48 13.61 -16.38 -0.04
CA VAL A 48 13.77 -15.86 -1.41
C VAL A 48 13.96 -14.35 -1.40
N LEU A 49 13.15 -13.59 -0.65
CA LEU A 49 13.27 -12.14 -0.52
C LEU A 49 14.68 -11.73 -0.08
N PHE A 50 15.20 -12.34 0.99
CA PHE A 50 16.54 -12.01 1.50
C PHE A 50 17.65 -12.44 0.54
N ASN A 51 17.49 -13.55 -0.20
CA ASN A 51 18.44 -13.96 -1.23
C ASN A 51 18.54 -12.92 -2.36
N TYR A 52 17.41 -12.39 -2.84
CA TYR A 52 17.42 -11.37 -3.89
C TYR A 52 17.94 -10.02 -3.40
N LEU A 53 17.63 -9.62 -2.16
CA LEU A 53 18.23 -8.45 -1.53
C LEU A 53 19.76 -8.59 -1.43
N HIS A 54 20.25 -9.77 -1.03
CA HIS A 54 21.68 -10.06 -1.03
C HIS A 54 22.28 -10.01 -2.44
N LEU A 55 21.63 -10.65 -3.42
CA LEU A 55 22.13 -10.73 -4.80
C LEU A 55 22.24 -9.36 -5.47
N TYR A 56 21.19 -8.55 -5.39
CA TYR A 56 21.07 -7.27 -6.10
C TYR A 56 21.61 -6.08 -5.32
N GLY A 57 21.46 -6.07 -4.00
CA GLY A 57 21.90 -4.97 -3.14
C GLY A 57 23.26 -5.19 -2.50
N LYS A 58 23.82 -6.41 -2.59
CA LYS A 58 25.04 -6.82 -1.86
C LYS A 58 24.91 -6.62 -0.33
N TYR A 59 23.70 -6.74 0.19
CA TYR A 59 23.44 -6.56 1.61
C TYR A 59 24.00 -7.71 2.44
N PRO A 60 24.65 -7.43 3.59
CA PRO A 60 25.07 -8.46 4.54
C PRO A 60 23.89 -9.25 5.09
N ALA A 61 24.14 -10.51 5.45
CA ALA A 61 23.16 -11.33 6.16
C ALA A 61 22.74 -10.65 7.47
N GLY A 62 21.44 -10.67 7.76
CA GLY A 62 20.88 -10.09 8.98
C GLY A 62 20.83 -8.56 9.02
N LEU A 63 21.27 -7.83 7.98
CA LEU A 63 21.25 -6.35 7.97
C LEU A 63 19.88 -5.81 8.37
N PHE A 64 18.82 -6.18 7.63
CA PHE A 64 17.48 -5.65 7.88
C PHE A 64 16.87 -6.14 9.20
N GLY A 65 17.11 -7.39 9.60
CA GLY A 65 16.64 -7.89 10.90
C GLY A 65 17.32 -7.23 12.10
N ASN A 66 18.55 -6.74 11.94
CA ASN A 66 19.27 -6.01 12.97
C ASN A 66 18.95 -4.52 12.97
N LEU A 67 18.81 -3.94 11.77
CA LEU A 67 18.62 -2.51 11.57
C LEU A 67 17.16 -2.07 11.78
N CYS A 68 16.20 -2.90 11.37
CA CYS A 68 14.78 -2.57 11.31
C CYS A 68 13.97 -3.27 12.40
N LYS A 69 14.30 -2.95 13.65
CA LYS A 69 13.53 -3.40 14.81
C LYS A 69 12.57 -2.31 15.24
N GLU A 70 11.28 -2.60 15.22
CA GLU A 70 10.25 -1.69 15.72
C GLU A 70 9.70 -2.23 17.04
N ASP A 71 8.70 -3.14 16.99
CA ASP A 71 8.05 -3.67 18.17
C ASP A 71 8.05 -5.21 18.21
N LYS A 72 7.33 -5.79 19.18
CA LYS A 72 7.23 -7.24 19.37
C LYS A 72 6.49 -7.96 18.24
N ASN A 73 5.74 -7.23 17.41
CA ASN A 73 4.94 -7.77 16.32
C ASN A 73 5.70 -7.74 14.97
N GLY A 74 6.90 -7.16 14.94
CA GLY A 74 7.73 -7.07 13.74
C GLY A 74 7.71 -5.66 13.15
N LEU A 75 7.43 -5.55 11.86
CA LEU A 75 7.35 -4.28 11.14
C LEU A 75 5.90 -3.79 11.05
N ASP A 76 5.64 -2.54 11.42
CA ASP A 76 4.33 -1.90 11.31
C ASP A 76 4.08 -1.39 9.88
N CYS A 77 3.10 -1.98 9.20
CA CYS A 77 2.77 -1.62 7.82
C CYS A 77 1.75 -0.49 7.67
N LYS A 78 1.20 0.06 8.76
CA LYS A 78 0.12 1.07 8.70
C LYS A 78 0.42 2.25 7.76
N GLN A 79 1.62 2.83 7.85
CA GLN A 79 1.99 3.97 6.99
C GLN A 79 2.06 3.60 5.51
N VAL A 80 2.46 2.38 5.19
CA VAL A 80 2.48 1.90 3.80
C VAL A 80 1.05 1.70 3.31
N ASP A 81 0.20 1.09 4.13
CA ASP A 81 -1.21 0.86 3.81
C ASP A 81 -1.96 2.18 3.56
N GLU A 82 -1.76 3.19 4.42
CA GLU A 82 -2.33 4.53 4.28
C GLU A 82 -1.88 5.22 2.99
N LYS A 83 -0.58 5.12 2.65
CA LYS A 83 -0.03 5.67 1.42
C LYS A 83 -0.63 5.01 0.18
N GLU A 84 -0.83 3.70 0.20
CA GLU A 84 -1.46 2.97 -0.90
C GLU A 84 -2.94 3.31 -1.06
N ALA A 85 -3.68 3.45 0.04
CA ALA A 85 -5.07 3.88 0.03
C ALA A 85 -5.21 5.31 -0.54
N ALA A 86 -4.35 6.25 -0.12
CA ALA A 86 -4.33 7.60 -0.65
C ALA A 86 -4.00 7.63 -2.16
N ALA A 87 -3.03 6.83 -2.60
CA ALA A 87 -2.67 6.72 -4.01
C ALA A 87 -3.80 6.09 -4.85
N ALA A 88 -4.57 5.16 -4.30
CA ALA A 88 -5.75 4.60 -4.96
C ALA A 88 -6.85 5.65 -5.14
N ALA A 89 -7.17 6.42 -4.08
CA ALA A 89 -8.18 7.48 -4.12
C ALA A 89 -7.84 8.60 -5.13
N ALA A 90 -6.56 8.97 -5.24
CA ALA A 90 -6.10 9.96 -6.21
C ALA A 90 -6.28 9.50 -7.67
N LYS A 91 -6.20 8.19 -7.94
CA LYS A 91 -6.43 7.62 -9.28
C LYS A 91 -7.92 7.57 -9.64
N SER A 92 -8.80 7.51 -8.64
CA SER A 92 -10.26 7.51 -8.82
C SER A 92 -10.83 8.91 -9.12
N GLY A 93 -10.07 9.98 -8.84
CA GLY A 93 -10.48 11.38 -9.04
C GLY A 93 -10.20 11.94 -10.44
N ALA A 94 -9.73 11.13 -11.39
CA ALA A 94 -9.43 11.55 -12.76
C ALA A 94 -10.32 10.81 -13.78
N SER A 95 -11.62 11.08 -13.74
CA SER A 95 -12.53 10.83 -14.87
C SER A 95 -13.55 11.96 -14.94
N ASP A 96 -13.08 13.14 -15.36
CA ASP A 96 -13.92 14.14 -16.01
C ASP A 96 -13.03 15.20 -16.67
N THR A 97 -12.78 15.06 -17.98
CA THR A 97 -12.52 16.18 -18.90
C THR A 97 -12.65 15.67 -20.34
N THR A 98 -13.81 15.91 -20.95
CA THR A 98 -13.91 16.13 -22.41
C THR A 98 -13.94 17.65 -22.62
N PRO A 99 -13.05 18.25 -23.44
CA PRO A 99 -13.06 19.70 -23.63
C PRO A 99 -13.95 20.12 -24.82
N GLY A 100 -14.86 21.06 -24.55
CA GLY A 100 -15.31 22.05 -25.54
C GLY A 100 -16.74 21.95 -26.05
N THR A 101 -17.67 22.71 -25.46
CA THR A 101 -18.65 23.58 -26.16
C THR A 101 -19.36 24.47 -25.12
N LYS A 102 -19.59 25.74 -25.51
CA LYS A 102 -20.18 26.84 -24.73
C LYS A 102 -21.66 26.59 -24.39
N SER A 103 -22.18 27.33 -23.39
CA SER A 103 -23.61 27.51 -23.03
C SER A 103 -24.30 26.28 -22.42
N THR A 104 -25.24 26.34 -21.47
CA THR A 104 -26.02 27.39 -20.80
C THR A 104 -26.63 26.75 -19.54
N ALA A 105 -27.06 27.58 -18.58
CA ALA A 105 -27.74 27.19 -17.34
C ALA A 105 -28.97 26.27 -17.52
N ALA A 106 -29.20 25.36 -16.56
CA ALA A 106 -30.49 24.92 -15.99
C ALA A 106 -30.23 23.67 -15.11
N VAL A 107 -30.22 23.78 -13.77
CA VAL A 107 -31.35 23.49 -12.86
C VAL A 107 -32.02 22.14 -13.09
N LEU A 108 -31.96 21.25 -12.10
CA LEU A 108 -33.13 20.50 -11.61
C LEU A 108 -32.85 19.81 -10.27
N LEU A 109 -33.51 20.34 -9.22
CA LEU A 109 -33.76 19.71 -7.92
C LEU A 109 -34.76 18.55 -8.11
N VAL A 110 -34.55 17.42 -7.43
CA VAL A 110 -35.66 16.50 -7.14
C VAL A 110 -35.68 16.20 -5.64
N ALA A 111 -36.79 16.59 -5.01
CA ALA A 111 -37.07 16.50 -3.60
C ALA A 111 -37.45 15.07 -3.16
N ALA A 112 -37.20 14.77 -1.89
CA ALA A 112 -37.55 13.54 -1.20
C ALA A 112 -39.08 13.38 -1.04
N ALA A 113 -39.57 12.13 -1.10
CA ALA A 113 -40.91 11.76 -0.64
C ALA A 113 -40.86 10.46 0.17
N SER A 114 -41.11 10.63 1.47
CA SER A 114 -41.32 9.60 2.48
C SER A 114 -42.68 8.92 2.22
N PHE A 115 -42.73 7.58 2.13
CA PHE A 115 -43.99 6.84 2.16
C PHE A 115 -44.19 6.21 3.55
N LEU A 116 -45.07 6.84 4.32
CA LEU A 116 -45.70 6.32 5.53
C LEU A 116 -47.12 5.84 5.17
N ALA A 117 -47.62 4.86 5.93
CA ALA A 117 -48.87 4.09 5.79
C ALA A 117 -48.74 2.89 4.84
N ILE A 118 -49.04 1.66 5.27
CA ILE A 118 -50.35 1.25 5.75
C ILE A 118 -50.23 0.35 7.00
N ILE A 119 -50.76 0.87 8.10
CA ILE A 119 -51.29 0.10 9.22
C ILE A 119 -52.69 -0.35 8.80
N ILE A 120 -53.15 -1.49 9.33
CA ILE A 120 -54.55 -2.00 9.36
C ILE A 120 -54.88 -3.03 8.27
N SER A 121 -55.00 -4.29 8.70
CA SER A 121 -56.04 -5.29 8.36
C SER A 121 -55.52 -6.69 8.73
N SER A 122 -55.34 -7.03 10.01
CA SER A 122 -56.35 -7.69 10.86
C SER A 122 -56.65 -9.15 10.50
N ARG A 123 -56.09 -10.11 11.24
CA ARG A 123 -56.84 -11.15 11.97
C ARG A 123 -55.93 -11.98 12.87
#